data_AF-A0A954S6C2-F1
#
_entry.id   AF-A0A954S6C2-F1
#
_cell.length_a   1.000
_cell.length_b   1.000
_cell.length_c   1.000
_cell.angle_alpha   90.00
_cell.angle_beta   90.00
_cell.angle_gamma   90.00
#
_symmetry.space_group_name_H-M   'P 1'
#
loop_
_entity.id
_entity.type
_entity.pdbx_description
1 polymer ?
#
loop_
_entity_poly.entity_id
_entity_poly.type
_entity_poly.pdbx_seq_one_letter_code
_entity_poly.pdbx_strand_id
1 'polypeptide(L)'
;MGTILQILSVIEVLLWAIRKVSEAHWRAVQQYLDAHPPMSDEEFLSQCSPGVSPEIALRVRAIVSESLGIDYERVYPHTNVVDFC
;
A
#
# COMPACT_ATOMS: atom_id res chain seq x y z
N MET A 1 22.80 -2.70 40.41
CA MET A 1 22.24 -1.38 40.06
C MET A 1 22.67 -0.93 38.67
N GLY A 2 23.97 -0.93 38.33
CA GLY A 2 24.47 -0.48 37.02
C GLY A 2 23.95 -1.23 35.78
N THR A 3 23.80 -2.56 35.85
CA THR A 3 23.33 -3.39 34.71
C THR A 3 21.86 -3.16 34.36
N ILE A 4 20.99 -2.94 35.34
CA ILE A 4 19.57 -2.67 35.12
C ILE A 4 19.39 -1.32 34.43
N LEU A 5 20.10 -0.28 34.88
CA LEU A 5 20.11 1.04 34.25
C LEU A 5 20.59 0.98 32.79
N GLN A 6 21.63 0.19 32.51
CA GLN A 6 22.09 -0.04 31.13
C GLN A 6 21.02 -0.71 30.26
N ILE A 7 20.37 -1.77 30.76
CA ILE A 7 19.29 -2.46 30.01
C ILE A 7 18.14 -1.51 29.70
N LEU A 8 17.70 -0.70 30.67
CA LEU A 8 16.61 0.27 30.48
C LEU A 8 16.98 1.30 29.40
N SER A 9 18.21 1.84 29.43
CA SER A 9 18.66 2.80 28.42
C SER A 9 18.66 2.23 26.99
N VAL A 10 19.01 0.94 26.84
CA VAL A 10 18.98 0.26 25.54
C VAL A 10 17.54 0.07 25.06
N ILE A 11 16.63 -0.31 25.96
CA ILE A 11 15.20 -0.46 25.65
C ILE A 11 14.61 0.88 25.18
N GLU A 12 14.90 1.98 25.86
CA GLU A 12 14.41 3.31 25.48
C GLU A 12 14.87 3.70 24.07
N VAL A 13 16.14 3.47 23.74
CA VAL A 13 16.69 3.74 22.40
C VAL A 13 16.01 2.87 21.34
N LEU A 14 15.79 1.58 21.62
CA LEU A 14 15.10 0.67 20.69
C LEU A 14 13.65 1.08 20.45
N LEU A 15 12.90 1.39 21.51
CA LEU A 15 11.51 1.86 21.39
C LEU A 15 11.43 3.16 20.60
N TRP A 16 12.36 4.09 20.83
CA TRP A 16 12.46 5.31 20.05
C TRP A 16 12.71 5.03 18.56
N ALA A 17 13.64 4.13 18.25
CA ALA A 17 13.96 3.77 16.88
C ALA A 17 12.77 3.12 16.15
N ILE A 18 12.09 2.17 16.81
CA ILE A 18 10.88 1.53 16.27
C ILE A 18 9.80 2.58 15.99
N ARG A 19 9.57 3.50 16.93
CA ARG A 19 8.59 4.57 16.77
C ARG A 19 8.93 5.47 15.58
N LYS A 20 10.21 5.80 15.38
CA LYS A 20 10.64 6.63 14.25
C LYS A 20 10.49 5.95 12.91
N VAL A 21 10.83 4.66 12.81
CA VAL A 21 10.61 3.86 11.61
C VAL A 21 9.11 3.76 11.31
N SER A 22 8.29 3.49 12.34
CA SER A 22 6.84 3.41 12.22
C SER A 22 6.22 4.75 11.78
N GLU A 23 6.65 5.89 12.35
CA GLU A 23 6.21 7.22 11.93
C GLU A 23 6.58 7.52 10.47
N ALA A 24 7.80 7.20 10.05
CA ALA A 24 8.25 7.41 8.68
C ALA A 24 7.48 6.52 7.69
N HIS A 25 7.30 5.25 8.02
CA HIS A 25 6.51 4.32 7.23
C HIS A 25 5.05 4.78 7.13
N TRP A 26 4.43 5.18 8.25
CA TRP A 26 3.06 5.69 8.27
C TRP A 26 2.89 6.91 7.38
N ARG A 27 3.83 7.87 7.41
CA ARG A 27 3.79 9.04 6.52
C ARG A 27 3.89 8.67 5.06
N ALA A 28 4.78 7.75 4.71
CA ALA A 28 4.92 7.29 3.33
C ALA A 28 3.65 6.59 2.83
N VAL A 29 3.05 5.76 3.68
CA VAL A 29 1.76 5.10 3.38
C VAL A 29 0.66 6.15 3.20
N GLN A 30 0.52 7.12 4.12
CA GLN A 30 -0.49 8.17 3.99
C GLN A 30 -0.30 9.01 2.72
N GLN A 31 0.93 9.44 2.41
CA GLN A 31 1.23 10.14 1.16
C GLN A 31 0.86 9.33 -0.08
N TYR A 32 1.12 8.02 -0.07
CA TYR A 32 0.71 7.14 -1.14
C TYR A 32 -0.83 7.06 -1.25
N LEU A 33 -1.53 6.88 -0.12
CA LEU A 33 -2.99 6.77 -0.10
C LEU A 33 -3.70 8.06 -0.49
N ASP A 34 -3.12 9.22 -0.14
CA ASP A 34 -3.61 10.55 -0.51
C ASP A 34 -3.41 10.82 -2.02
N ALA A 35 -2.29 10.37 -2.57
CA ALA A 35 -2.01 10.50 -4.00
C ALA A 35 -2.80 9.51 -4.87
N HIS A 36 -3.31 8.42 -4.28
CA HIS A 36 -4.00 7.33 -4.98
C HIS A 36 -5.37 7.08 -4.33
N PRO A 37 -6.35 7.98 -4.47
CA PRO A 37 -7.67 7.85 -3.87
C PRO A 37 -8.46 6.66 -4.46
N PRO A 38 -9.33 6.01 -3.66
CA PRO A 38 -10.14 4.90 -4.14
C PRO A 38 -10.94 5.27 -5.40
N MET A 39 -10.99 4.34 -6.35
CA MET A 39 -11.58 4.49 -7.67
C MET A 39 -12.78 3.56 -7.82
N SER A 40 -13.91 4.09 -8.26
CA SER A 40 -15.11 3.28 -8.56
C SER A 40 -14.91 2.41 -9.81
N ASP A 41 -15.82 1.46 -10.04
CA ASP A 41 -15.81 0.63 -11.26
C ASP A 41 -16.05 1.47 -12.52
N GLU A 42 -16.92 2.48 -12.44
CA GLU A 42 -17.22 3.38 -13.58
C GLU A 42 -15.99 4.20 -13.97
N GLU A 43 -15.28 4.77 -13.00
CA GLU A 43 -14.05 5.52 -13.24
C GLU A 43 -12.94 4.61 -13.77
N PHE A 44 -12.80 3.42 -13.20
CA PHE A 44 -11.83 2.42 -13.66
C PHE A 44 -12.06 2.04 -15.12
N LEU A 45 -13.31 1.75 -15.48
CA LEU A 45 -13.69 1.39 -16.84
C LEU A 45 -13.52 2.56 -17.82
N SER A 46 -13.77 3.81 -17.38
CA SER A 46 -13.59 5.00 -18.21
C SER A 46 -12.14 5.24 -18.64
N GLN A 47 -11.19 4.70 -17.87
CA GLN A 47 -9.75 4.81 -18.12
C GLN A 47 -9.17 3.60 -18.87
N CYS A 48 -9.97 2.54 -19.05
CA CYS A 48 -9.56 1.37 -19.81
C CYS A 48 -9.45 1.69 -21.30
N SER A 49 -8.55 1.00 -22.01
CA SER A 49 -8.38 1.19 -23.46
C SER A 49 -9.66 0.81 -24.23
N PRO A 50 -9.99 1.52 -25.33
CA PRO A 50 -11.14 1.18 -26.16
C PRO A 50 -11.07 -0.28 -26.63
N GLY A 51 -12.18 -1.02 -26.51
CA GLY A 51 -12.27 -2.42 -26.92
C GLY A 51 -11.99 -3.45 -25.81
N VAL A 52 -11.60 -3.01 -24.61
CA VAL A 52 -11.56 -3.89 -23.44
C VAL A 52 -12.99 -4.19 -22.98
N SER A 53 -13.34 -5.46 -22.81
CA SER A 53 -14.62 -5.86 -22.24
C SER A 53 -14.71 -5.42 -20.77
N PRO A 54 -15.76 -4.69 -20.35
CA PRO A 54 -15.93 -4.27 -18.95
C PRO A 54 -15.90 -5.44 -17.95
N GLU A 55 -16.52 -6.56 -18.32
CA GLU A 55 -16.53 -7.77 -17.49
C GLU A 55 -15.12 -8.31 -17.25
N ILE A 56 -14.31 -8.39 -18.31
CA ILE A 56 -12.92 -8.85 -18.22
C ILE A 56 -12.09 -7.88 -17.38
N ALA A 57 -12.27 -6.57 -17.59
CA ALA A 57 -11.53 -5.53 -16.87
C ALA A 57 -11.76 -5.62 -15.36
N LEU A 58 -13.03 -5.69 -14.93
CA LEU A 58 -13.39 -5.82 -13.52
C LEU A 58 -12.97 -7.17 -12.93
N ARG A 59 -13.01 -8.25 -13.72
CA ARG A 59 -12.52 -9.56 -13.28
C ARG A 59 -11.02 -9.55 -13.02
N VAL A 60 -10.23 -8.95 -13.92
CA VAL A 60 -8.79 -8.79 -13.74
C VAL A 60 -8.50 -7.90 -12.52
N ARG A 61 -9.24 -6.81 -12.35
CA ARG A 61 -9.14 -5.94 -11.18
C ARG A 61 -9.30 -6.71 -9.86
N ALA A 62 -10.32 -7.56 -9.77
CA ALA A 62 -10.54 -8.43 -8.61
C ALA A 62 -9.39 -9.41 -8.38
N ILE A 63 -8.90 -10.07 -9.44
CA ILE A 63 -7.78 -11.03 -9.34
C ILE A 63 -6.53 -10.34 -8.80
N VAL A 64 -6.21 -9.14 -9.29
CA VAL A 64 -5.04 -8.37 -8.82
C VAL A 64 -5.18 -8.01 -7.35
N SER A 65 -6.36 -7.53 -6.93
CA SER A 65 -6.66 -7.21 -5.54
C SER A 65 -6.47 -8.42 -4.63
N GLU A 66 -7.07 -9.56 -4.97
CA GLU A 66 -6.98 -10.80 -4.19
C GLU A 66 -5.57 -11.37 -4.15
N SER A 67 -4.86 -11.35 -5.29
CA SER A 67 -3.54 -11.99 -5.41
C SER A 67 -2.42 -11.19 -4.74
N LEU A 68 -2.51 -9.86 -4.77
CA LEU A 68 -1.47 -8.96 -4.24
C LEU A 68 -1.84 -8.37 -2.88
N GLY A 69 -3.04 -8.64 -2.36
CA GLY A 69 -3.54 -8.05 -1.11
C GLY A 69 -3.74 -6.53 -1.21
N ILE A 70 -3.93 -6.01 -2.42
CA ILE A 70 -4.21 -4.60 -2.67
C ILE A 70 -5.71 -4.39 -2.53
N ASP A 71 -6.12 -3.28 -1.92
CA ASP A 71 -7.53 -2.87 -1.86
C ASP A 71 -8.12 -2.77 -3.28
N TYR A 72 -9.28 -3.38 -3.51
CA TYR A 72 -9.94 -3.46 -4.81
C TYR A 72 -10.09 -2.07 -5.45
N GLU A 73 -10.53 -1.10 -4.66
CA GLU A 73 -10.74 0.28 -5.10
C GLU A 73 -9.43 1.00 -5.43
N ARG A 74 -8.27 0.45 -5.03
CA ARG A 74 -6.94 1.00 -5.28
C ARG A 74 -6.14 0.19 -6.31
N VAL A 75 -6.79 -0.69 -7.06
CA VAL A 75 -6.25 -1.27 -8.29
C VAL A 75 -6.58 -0.33 -9.46
N TYR A 76 -5.55 0.21 -10.11
CA TYR A 76 -5.68 1.16 -11.21
C TYR A 76 -5.39 0.52 -12.57
N PRO A 77 -5.99 0.99 -13.68
CA PRO A 77 -5.77 0.42 -15.02
C PRO A 77 -4.31 0.46 -15.48
N HIS A 78 -3.54 1.43 -15.00
CA HIS A 78 -2.12 1.60 -15.32
C HIS A 78 -1.18 0.96 -14.29
N THR A 79 -1.70 0.14 -13.38
CA THR A 79 -0.87 -0.58 -12.40
C THR A 79 0.06 -1.53 -13.14
N ASN A 80 1.35 -1.22 -13.15
CA ASN A 80 2.36 -2.09 -13.71
C ASN A 80 2.83 -3.11 -12.66
N VAL A 81 2.52 -4.38 -12.88
CA VAL A 81 2.87 -5.47 -11.95
C VAL A 81 4.18 -6.19 -12.31
N VAL A 82 4.79 -5.91 -13.46
CA VAL A 82 6.02 -6.60 -13.90
C VAL A 82 7.31 -6.02 -13.32
N ASP A 83 7.27 -4.90 -12.61
CA ASP A 83 8.45 -4.29 -11.97
C ASP A 83 8.79 -4.90 -10.58
N PHE A 84 8.08 -5.95 -10.17
CA PHE A 84 8.24 -6.63 -8.87
C PHE A 84 9.13 -7.90 -8.89
N CYS A 85 9.90 -8.15 -9.96
CA CYS A 85 10.83 -9.28 -10.09
C CYS A 85 12.30 -8.85 -10.14
#